data_AF-A0A4U9DAH2-F1
#
_entry.id   AF-A0A4U9DAH2-F1
#
_cell.length_a   1.000
_cell.length_b   1.000
_cell.length_c   1.000
_cell.angle_alpha   90.00
_cell.angle_beta   90.00
_cell.angle_gamma   90.00
#
_symmetry.space_group_name_H-M   'P 1'
#
loop_
_entity.id
_entity.type
_entity.pdbx_description
1 polymer ?
#
loop_
_entity_poly.entity_id
_entity_poly.type
_entity_poly.pdbx_seq_one_letter_code
_entity_poly.pdbx_strand_id
1 'polypeptide(L)' 'MLKNGKMIATIFQDAKGQGEGAVNAAIKLANGEKVEKVIDVPYQLITKENMSDFVSRNQK' A
#
# COMPACT_ATOMS: atom_id res chain seq x y z
N MET A 1 16.30 -2.96 10.11
CA MET A 1 16.53 -4.32 9.62
C MET A 1 17.12 -4.32 8.21
N LEU A 2 16.51 -3.62 7.25
CA LEU A 2 17.14 -3.37 5.94
C LEU A 2 18.40 -2.49 6.05
N LYS A 3 18.26 -1.30 6.66
CA LYS A 3 19.35 -0.33 6.81
C LYS A 3 20.59 -0.87 7.52
N ASN A 4 20.40 -1.70 8.56
CA ASN A 4 21.49 -2.32 9.31
C ASN A 4 21.88 -3.71 8.79
N GLY A 5 21.44 -4.08 7.58
CA GLY A 5 21.90 -5.28 6.86
C GLY A 5 21.38 -6.62 7.38
N LYS A 6 20.44 -6.64 8.34
CA LYS A 6 19.81 -7.86 8.87
C LYS A 6 18.72 -8.44 7.97
N MET A 7 18.24 -7.66 6.99
CA MET A 7 17.32 -8.10 5.94
C MET A 7 17.88 -7.68 4.57
N ILE A 8 17.65 -8.51 3.56
CA ILE A 8 18.03 -8.23 2.17
C ILE A 8 16.90 -7.53 1.39
N ALA A 9 15.65 -7.83 1.73
CA ALA A 9 14.46 -7.25 1.12
C ALA A 9 13.26 -7.27 2.08
N THR A 10 12.24 -6.48 1.79
CA THR A 10 10.90 -6.57 2.39
C THR A 10 9.85 -6.09 1.38
N ILE A 11 8.57 -6.24 1.69
CA ILE A 11 7.48 -5.78 0.84
C ILE A 11 6.81 -4.56 1.48
N PHE A 12 6.70 -3.47 0.73
CA PHE A 12 5.86 -2.34 1.06
C PHE A 12 4.39 -2.69 0.80
N GLN A 13 3.56 -2.44 1.82
CA GLN A 13 2.11 -2.54 1.74
C GLN A 13 1.54 -1.13 1.83
N ASP A 14 0.86 -0.67 0.78
CA ASP A 14 0.30 0.68 0.70
C ASP A 14 -0.97 0.83 1.56
N ALA A 15 -0.79 0.99 2.88
CA ALA A 15 -1.88 1.11 3.83
C ALA A 15 -2.80 2.32 3.55
N LYS A 16 -2.24 3.44 3.08
CA LYS A 16 -3.03 4.61 2.71
C LYS A 16 -3.90 4.30 1.50
N GLY A 17 -3.33 3.70 0.45
CA GLY A 17 -4.08 3.28 -0.74
C GLY A 17 -5.18 2.27 -0.42
N GLN A 18 -4.95 1.33 0.52
CA GLN A 18 -5.99 0.41 1.00
C GLN A 18 -7.14 1.14 1.70
N GLY A 19 -6.83 2.10 2.57
CA GLY A 19 -7.84 2.91 3.24
C GLY A 19 -8.68 3.75 2.28
N GLU A 20 -8.03 4.44 1.34
CA GLU A 20 -8.69 5.24 0.30
C GLU A 20 -9.56 4.37 -0.60
N GLY A 21 -9.04 3.22 -1.06
CA GLY A 21 -9.79 2.26 -1.86
C GLY A 21 -11.05 1.75 -1.15
N ALA A 22 -10.95 1.45 0.14
CA ALA A 22 -12.08 0.99 0.95
C ALA A 22 -13.18 2.06 1.08
N VAL A 23 -12.81 3.31 1.37
CA VAL A 23 -13.77 4.41 1.47
C VAL A 23 -14.44 4.68 0.12
N ASN A 24 -13.67 4.72 -0.96
CA ASN A 24 -14.19 4.91 -2.31
C ASN A 24 -15.16 3.80 -2.72
N ALA A 25 -14.84 2.54 -2.41
CA ALA A 25 -15.73 1.41 -2.64
C ALA A 25 -17.05 1.56 -1.87
N ALA A 26 -16.99 1.96 -0.59
CA ALA A 26 -18.18 2.18 0.23
C ALA A 26 -19.08 3.29 -0.35
N ILE A 27 -18.49 4.40 -0.80
CA ILE A 27 -19.23 5.50 -1.44
C ILE A 27 -19.93 5.03 -2.71
N LYS A 28 -19.22 4.31 -3.60
CA LYS A 28 -19.79 3.76 -4.83
C LYS A 28 -20.97 2.82 -4.57
N LEU A 29 -20.81 1.91 -3.60
CA LEU A 29 -21.89 1.00 -3.19
C LEU A 29 -23.11 1.78 -2.65
N ALA A 30 -22.88 2.81 -1.84
CA ALA A 30 -23.95 3.67 -1.32
C ALA A 30 -24.71 4.40 -2.43
N ASN A 31 -24.04 4.72 -3.54
CA ASN A 31 -24.63 5.32 -4.74
C ASN A 31 -25.31 4.31 -5.68
N GLY A 32 -25.32 3.01 -5.33
CA GLY A 32 -25.90 1.95 -6.17
C GLY A 32 -25.01 1.52 -7.34
N GLU A 33 -23.75 1.94 -7.37
CA GLU A 33 -22.79 1.52 -8.39
C GLU A 33 -22.30 0.09 -8.11
N LYS A 34 -21.89 -0.62 -9.18
CA LYS A 34 -21.23 -1.91 -9.04
C LYS A 34 -19.76 -1.69 -8.68
N VAL A 35 -19.28 -2.45 -7.70
CA VAL A 35 -17.88 -2.46 -7.28
C VAL A 35 -17.35 -3.89 -7.39
N GLU A 36 -16.08 -4.03 -7.76
CA GLU A 36 -15.41 -5.33 -7.76
C GLU A 36 -15.34 -5.90 -6.35
N LYS A 37 -15.51 -7.22 -6.23
CA LYS A 37 -15.46 -7.91 -4.93
C LYS A 37 -14.06 -7.89 -4.33
N VAL A 38 -13.04 -7.83 -5.18
CA VAL A 38 -11.63 -7.80 -4.80
C VAL A 38 -11.02 -6.59 -5.49
N ILE A 39 -10.39 -5.70 -4.72
CA ILE A 39 -9.68 -4.52 -5.22
C ILE A 39 -8.22 -4.74 -4.88
N ASP A 40 -7.40 -4.99 -5.88
CA ASP A 40 -5.97 -5.21 -5.69
C ASP A 40 -5.23 -3.89 -5.46
N VAL A 41 -4.46 -3.82 -4.38
CA VAL A 41 -3.53 -2.72 -4.10
C VAL A 41 -2.11 -3.21 -4.40
N PRO A 42 -1.39 -2.59 -5.35
CA PRO A 42 -0.05 -3.03 -5.72
C PRO A 42 0.90 -3.01 -4.53
N TYR A 43 1.62 -4.12 -4.36
CA TYR A 43 2.75 -4.21 -3.42
C TYR A 43 4.05 -3.83 -4.13
N GLN A 44 5.02 -3.33 -3.36
CA GLN A 44 6.33 -2.93 -3.92
C GLN A 44 7.46 -3.61 -3.16
N LEU A 45 8.35 -4.27 -3.89
CA LEU A 45 9.57 -4.86 -3.32
C LEU A 45 10.51 -3.73 -2.89
N ILE A 46 10.91 -3.75 -1.63
CA ILE A 46 11.93 -2.86 -1.08
C ILE A 46 13.22 -3.66 -0.90
N THR A 47 14.30 -3.14 -1.45
CA THR A 47 15.68 -3.59 -1.25
C THR A 47 16.51 -2.44 -0.66
N LYS A 48 17.81 -2.63 -0.46
CA LYS A 48 18.67 -1.54 0.05
C LYS A 48 18.77 -0.38 -0.93
N GLU A 49 18.63 -0.66 -2.22
CA GLU A 49 18.83 0.29 -3.31
C GLU A 49 17.68 1.29 -3.42
N ASN A 50 16.44 0.91 -3.08
CA ASN A 50 15.26 1.77 -3.20
C ASN A 50 14.62 2.14 -1.85
N MET A 51 15.14 1.67 -0.71
CA MET A 51 14.46 1.87 0.57
C MET A 51 14.31 3.33 0.99
N SER A 52 15.16 4.24 0.49
CA SER A 52 15.06 5.69 0.73
C SER A 52 13.70 6.26 0.31
N ASP A 53 13.14 5.72 -0.77
CA ASP A 53 11.94 6.25 -1.43
C ASP A 53 10.67 5.92 -0.63
N PHE A 54 10.79 5.00 0.33
CA PHE A 54 9.69 4.48 1.13
C PHE A 54 9.70 4.97 2.58
N VAL A 55 10.76 5.65 3.03
CA VAL A 55 10.90 6.05 4.45
C VAL A 55 9.81 7.03 4.89
N SER A 56 9.36 7.90 3.98
CA SER A 56 8.31 8.90 4.23
C SER A 56 6.90 8.45 3.85
N ARG A 57 6.75 7.28 3.19
CA ARG A 57 5.42 6.80 2.78
C ARG A 57 4.62 6.31 4.00
N ASN A 58 3.32 6.58 4.00
CA ASN A 58 2.38 6.29 5.10
C ASN A 58 2.71 6.98 6.44
N GLN A 59 3.51 8.05 6.42
CA GLN A 59 3.65 8.92 7.59
C GLN A 59 2.38 9.78 7.75
N LYS A 60 1.93 9.94 9.00
CA LYS A 60 0.76 10.74 9.37
C LYS A 60 1.08 12.22 9.40
#